data_AF-A0AAD3TXX1-F1
#
_entry.id   AF-A0AAD3TXX1-F1
#
_cell.length_a   1.000
_cell.length_b   1.000
_cell.length_c   1.000
_cell.angle_alpha   90.00
_cell.angle_beta   90.00
_cell.angle_gamma   90.00
#
_symmetry.space_group_name_H-M   'P 1'
#
loop_
_entity.id
_entity.type
_entity.pdbx_description
1 polymer ?
#
loop_
_entity_poly.entity_id
_entity_poly.type
_entity_poly.pdbx_seq_one_letter_code
_entity_poly.pdbx_strand_id
1 'polypeptide(L)'
;MSLVQHRPEQVMSRSSSSSTITLVSTPHLKSSKPLFDTCTTLTAGAVNKPLKAAFTAAVADLESPLRIVGLLATPDTGCRMYADMTGRACASSGVVFDLQETTHSFDAVVDAIRSLNNDASVDGLIVYFPLFGPEEDKVLRALISPRIDVEGLSGLPHGPVPSGLQNAAYPCTALAVVRALQHPTAALYDAARPAGTRFDGTVTVVNRSPTVGQPLARMLAADGARVFSVDINGAEHLSMENGEVVTTPVEDVLDELLGQSDAVVSAVPGSFRLDTAALKPNCVAVDLSEHGNFGEDVRERARVIAPRIGGVTILMLQINALVLRWQHSTASKL
;
A
#
# COMPACT_ATOMS: atom_id res chain seq x y z
N MET A 1 48.82 53.48 39.04
CA MET A 1 48.57 52.36 38.12
C MET A 1 47.05 52.27 37.96
N SER A 2 46.41 53.08 37.10
CA SER A 2 46.12 52.81 35.66
C SER A 2 45.43 51.45 35.48
N LEU A 3 44.20 51.23 34.99
CA LEU A 3 43.11 51.95 34.26
C LEU A 3 41.79 51.23 34.68
N VAL A 4 40.59 51.79 34.92
CA VAL A 4 39.62 52.64 34.18
C VAL A 4 39.03 52.03 32.89
N GLN A 5 37.68 52.02 32.85
CA GLN A 5 36.68 51.83 31.75
C GLN A 5 36.38 50.38 31.28
N HIS A 6 35.16 49.94 30.94
CA HIS A 6 33.80 50.50 30.81
C HIS A 6 32.77 49.31 30.78
N ARG A 7 31.53 49.50 31.24
CA ARG A 7 30.30 48.69 30.87
C ARG A 7 29.72 49.26 29.55
N PRO A 8 28.83 48.60 28.74
CA PRO A 8 27.59 47.93 29.20
C PRO A 8 26.96 46.78 28.34
N GLU A 9 25.86 46.22 28.86
CA GLU A 9 24.63 45.72 28.21
C GLU A 9 24.50 44.37 27.47
N GLN A 10 23.28 43.85 27.60
CA GLN A 10 22.73 42.52 27.31
C GLN A 10 22.67 42.17 25.82
N VAL A 11 22.69 40.86 25.50
CA VAL A 11 21.66 40.19 24.66
C VAL A 11 21.61 38.70 25.02
N MET A 12 20.43 38.21 25.39
CA MET A 12 20.10 36.77 25.40
C MET A 12 20.03 36.26 23.96
N SER A 13 20.76 35.20 23.63
CA SER A 13 20.42 34.36 22.47
C SER A 13 20.32 32.90 22.91
N ARG A 14 19.10 32.36 22.79
CA ARG A 14 18.84 30.93 22.80
C ARG A 14 19.31 30.39 21.45
N SER A 15 20.32 29.53 21.42
CA SER A 15 20.61 28.73 20.23
C SER A 15 19.76 27.47 20.28
N SER A 16 18.73 27.43 19.45
CA SER A 16 18.03 26.23 19.04
C SER A 16 18.98 25.41 18.16
N SER A 17 19.55 24.34 18.69
CA SER A 17 20.31 23.36 17.91
C SER A 17 19.35 22.55 17.04
N SER A 18 19.18 22.99 15.79
CA SER A 18 18.67 22.14 14.70
C SER A 18 19.63 20.96 14.56
N SER A 19 19.19 19.78 15.00
CA SER A 19 19.97 18.55 14.87
C SER A 19 19.70 18.00 13.48
N THR A 20 20.41 18.52 12.48
CA THR A 20 20.48 17.88 11.16
C THR A 20 21.16 16.54 11.36
N ILE A 21 20.40 15.44 11.21
CA ILE A 21 20.95 14.09 11.22
C ILE A 21 21.77 13.93 9.94
N THR A 22 23.09 14.08 10.04
CA THR A 22 23.99 13.66 8.97
C THR A 22 24.10 12.14 9.02
N LEU A 23 23.47 11.46 8.06
CA LEU A 23 23.64 10.03 7.85
C LEU A 23 25.13 9.76 7.58
N VAL A 24 25.76 9.01 8.47
CA VAL A 24 27.14 8.57 8.32
C VAL A 24 27.19 7.62 7.12
N SER A 25 27.84 8.06 6.04
CA SER A 25 28.17 7.23 4.88
C SER A 25 29.02 6.05 5.33
N THR A 26 28.40 4.88 5.44
CA THR A 26 29.14 3.62 5.50
C THR A 26 29.80 3.39 4.14
N PRO A 27 31.10 3.05 4.09
CA PRO A 27 31.78 2.82 2.83
C PRO A 27 31.09 1.66 2.09
N HIS A 28 30.51 1.98 0.94
CA HIS A 28 29.99 0.99 0.00
C HIS A 28 31.11 0.03 -0.38
N LEU A 29 31.09 -1.19 0.18
CA LEU A 29 31.80 -2.30 -0.44
C LEU A 29 31.20 -2.47 -1.84
N LYS A 30 31.98 -2.11 -2.85
CA LYS A 30 31.72 -2.44 -4.26
C LYS A 30 31.88 -3.95 -4.46
N SER A 31 30.93 -4.72 -3.96
CA SER A 31 30.73 -6.11 -4.36
C SER A 31 29.98 -6.10 -5.69
N SER A 32 30.70 -6.30 -6.78
CA SER A 32 30.19 -6.25 -8.16
C SER A 32 29.63 -7.58 -8.68
N LYS A 33 29.39 -8.57 -7.80
CA LYS A 33 28.68 -9.81 -8.18
C LYS A 33 27.34 -9.89 -7.44
N PRO A 34 26.24 -10.18 -8.17
CA PRO A 34 24.97 -10.50 -7.52
C PRO A 34 25.15 -11.74 -6.63
N LEU A 35 24.51 -11.75 -5.47
CA LEU A 35 24.52 -12.89 -4.55
C LEU A 35 23.62 -14.04 -5.06
N PHE A 36 22.83 -13.77 -6.10
CA PHE A 36 21.85 -14.68 -6.67
C PHE A 36 22.03 -14.75 -8.20
N ASP A 37 22.06 -15.95 -8.77
CA ASP A 37 22.30 -16.16 -10.20
C ASP A 37 21.10 -15.77 -11.08
N THR A 38 19.89 -15.67 -10.54
CA THR A 38 18.68 -15.32 -11.30
C THR A 38 17.66 -14.53 -10.47
N CYS A 39 16.99 -13.55 -11.12
CA CYS A 39 15.86 -12.82 -10.54
C CYS A 39 14.59 -13.68 -10.49
N THR A 40 14.07 -13.92 -9.30
CA THR A 40 12.86 -14.71 -9.08
C THR A 40 11.60 -13.89 -9.34
N THR A 41 10.63 -14.45 -10.07
CA THR A 41 9.30 -13.82 -10.23
C THR A 41 8.37 -14.27 -9.12
N LEU A 42 7.95 -13.35 -8.24
CA LEU A 42 6.95 -13.61 -7.22
C LEU A 42 5.55 -13.36 -7.79
N THR A 43 4.79 -14.44 -8.01
CA THR A 43 3.46 -14.37 -8.62
C THR A 43 2.36 -14.11 -7.59
N ALA A 44 1.25 -13.51 -8.02
CA ALA A 44 0.07 -13.33 -7.17
C ALA A 44 -0.45 -14.67 -6.60
N GLY A 45 -0.39 -15.74 -7.38
CA GLY A 45 -0.79 -17.08 -6.94
C GLY A 45 0.07 -17.61 -5.78
N ALA A 46 1.38 -17.37 -5.82
CA ALA A 46 2.28 -17.76 -4.74
C ALA A 46 1.96 -17.00 -3.43
N VAL A 47 1.77 -15.68 -3.53
CA VAL A 47 1.39 -14.83 -2.38
C VAL A 47 0.03 -15.23 -1.80
N ASN A 48 -0.95 -15.50 -2.67
CA ASN A 48 -2.32 -15.80 -2.25
C ASN A 48 -2.48 -17.18 -1.62
N LYS A 49 -1.69 -18.18 -2.04
CA LYS A 49 -1.88 -19.58 -1.64
C LYS A 49 -2.07 -19.80 -0.13
N PRO A 50 -1.22 -19.29 0.78
CA PRO A 50 -1.40 -19.50 2.22
C PRO A 50 -2.65 -18.80 2.77
N LEU A 51 -2.98 -17.60 2.30
CA LEU A 51 -4.09 -16.80 2.81
C LEU A 51 -5.44 -17.27 2.27
N LYS A 52 -5.49 -17.72 1.02
CA LYS A 52 -6.73 -18.16 0.36
C LYS A 52 -7.37 -19.34 1.08
N ALA A 53 -6.57 -20.31 1.57
CA ALA A 53 -7.09 -21.45 2.30
C ALA A 53 -7.78 -21.04 3.61
N ALA A 54 -7.13 -20.19 4.41
CA ALA A 54 -7.70 -19.67 5.65
C ALA A 54 -8.95 -18.83 5.38
N PHE A 55 -8.92 -17.98 4.35
CA PHE A 55 -10.05 -17.16 3.94
C PHE A 55 -11.26 -18.03 3.52
N THR A 56 -11.07 -19.01 2.63
CA THR A 56 -12.17 -19.87 2.18
C THR A 56 -12.77 -20.69 3.32
N ALA A 57 -11.96 -21.16 4.27
CA ALA A 57 -12.47 -21.83 5.47
C ALA A 57 -13.34 -20.89 6.32
N ALA A 58 -12.89 -19.64 6.52
CA ALA A 58 -13.64 -18.64 7.27
C ALA A 58 -14.95 -18.21 6.59
N VAL A 59 -14.96 -18.11 5.24
CA VAL A 59 -16.17 -17.82 4.47
C VAL A 59 -17.18 -18.97 4.55
N ALA A 60 -16.71 -20.23 4.53
CA ALA A 60 -17.58 -21.40 4.61
C ALA A 60 -18.28 -21.56 5.98
N ASP A 61 -17.73 -20.95 7.03
CA ASP A 61 -18.28 -20.97 8.40
C ASP A 61 -19.35 -19.89 8.64
N LEU A 62 -19.58 -18.98 7.67
CA LEU A 62 -20.59 -17.94 7.81
C LEU A 62 -22.01 -18.51 7.72
N GLU A 63 -22.91 -18.01 8.57
CA GLU A 63 -24.33 -18.39 8.59
C GLU A 63 -25.07 -18.06 7.28
N SER A 64 -24.59 -17.07 6.54
CA SER A 64 -25.09 -16.73 5.20
C SER A 64 -23.94 -16.33 4.29
N PRO A 65 -24.08 -16.45 2.96
CA PRO A 65 -22.99 -16.16 2.03
C PRO A 65 -22.46 -14.72 2.18
N LEU A 66 -21.14 -14.55 2.08
CA LEU A 66 -20.52 -13.22 2.00
C LEU A 66 -20.85 -12.60 0.64
N ARG A 67 -21.51 -11.43 0.63
CA ARG A 67 -21.93 -10.74 -0.61
C ARG A 67 -21.14 -9.46 -0.85
N ILE A 68 -20.45 -9.41 -1.99
CA ILE A 68 -19.76 -8.21 -2.48
C ILE A 68 -20.46 -7.73 -3.75
N VAL A 69 -20.75 -6.42 -3.80
CA VAL A 69 -21.28 -5.76 -5.00
C VAL A 69 -20.16 -4.99 -5.69
N GLY A 70 -20.03 -5.19 -7.00
CA GLY A 70 -19.24 -4.32 -7.86
C GLY A 70 -20.14 -3.32 -8.57
N LEU A 71 -19.81 -2.03 -8.54
CA LEU A 71 -20.53 -0.99 -9.26
C LEU A 71 -19.68 -0.50 -10.45
N LEU A 72 -20.13 -0.82 -11.65
CA LEU A 72 -19.51 -0.37 -12.90
C LEU A 72 -20.38 0.74 -13.51
N ALA A 73 -19.78 1.91 -13.74
CA ALA A 73 -20.46 3.07 -14.30
C ALA A 73 -19.73 3.68 -15.51
N THR A 74 -18.76 2.94 -16.06
CA THR A 74 -17.92 3.36 -17.18
C THR A 74 -17.92 2.28 -18.26
N PRO A 75 -17.92 2.65 -19.56
CA PRO A 75 -17.73 1.71 -20.65
C PRO A 75 -16.25 1.27 -20.83
N ASP A 76 -15.34 1.74 -19.97
CA ASP A 76 -13.92 1.40 -20.01
C ASP A 76 -13.68 -0.11 -19.94
N THR A 77 -12.94 -0.63 -20.93
CA THR A 77 -12.67 -2.06 -21.06
C THR A 77 -11.76 -2.58 -19.94
N GLY A 78 -10.82 -1.76 -19.44
CA GLY A 78 -9.95 -2.10 -18.33
C GLY A 78 -10.74 -2.34 -17.04
N CYS A 79 -11.63 -1.41 -16.70
CA CYS A 79 -12.54 -1.52 -15.56
C CYS A 79 -13.42 -2.77 -15.65
N ARG A 80 -13.99 -3.04 -16.84
CA ARG A 80 -14.80 -4.26 -17.05
C ARG A 80 -13.97 -5.53 -16.89
N MET A 81 -12.78 -5.60 -17.48
CA MET A 81 -11.90 -6.76 -17.35
C MET A 81 -11.50 -7.02 -15.89
N TYR A 82 -11.23 -5.95 -15.13
CA TYR A 82 -10.92 -6.05 -13.71
C TYR A 82 -12.15 -6.50 -12.91
N ALA A 83 -13.34 -5.97 -13.20
CA ALA A 83 -14.59 -6.41 -12.58
C ALA A 83 -14.89 -7.89 -12.82
N ASP A 84 -14.69 -8.38 -14.05
CA ASP A 84 -14.86 -9.80 -14.36
C ASP A 84 -13.81 -10.67 -13.63
N MET A 85 -12.59 -10.15 -13.43
CA MET A 85 -11.56 -10.83 -12.64
C MET A 85 -11.94 -10.93 -11.16
N THR A 86 -12.49 -9.85 -10.59
CA THR A 86 -13.04 -9.83 -9.23
C THR A 86 -14.14 -10.88 -9.09
N GLY A 87 -15.11 -10.91 -10.00
CA GLY A 87 -16.18 -11.90 -9.98
C GLY A 87 -15.69 -13.34 -10.04
N ARG A 88 -14.74 -13.66 -10.93
CA ARG A 88 -14.11 -14.99 -11.00
C ARG A 88 -13.38 -15.37 -9.69
N ALA A 89 -12.67 -14.42 -9.09
CA ALA A 89 -11.93 -14.66 -7.85
C ALA A 89 -12.88 -14.89 -6.66
N CYS A 90 -13.94 -14.09 -6.54
CA CYS A 90 -15.00 -14.27 -5.56
C CYS A 90 -15.66 -15.65 -5.68
N ALA A 91 -16.09 -16.01 -6.90
CA ALA A 91 -16.69 -17.32 -7.16
C ALA A 91 -15.76 -18.48 -6.77
N SER A 92 -14.46 -18.36 -7.07
CA SER A 92 -13.45 -19.37 -6.71
C SER A 92 -13.17 -19.50 -5.21
N SER A 93 -13.71 -18.60 -4.39
CA SER A 93 -13.46 -18.54 -2.94
C SER A 93 -14.76 -18.67 -2.12
N GLY A 94 -15.90 -18.94 -2.78
CA GLY A 94 -17.21 -19.08 -2.13
C GLY A 94 -17.92 -17.76 -1.81
N VAL A 95 -17.46 -16.64 -2.38
CA VAL A 95 -18.05 -15.31 -2.17
C VAL A 95 -19.06 -15.02 -3.28
N VAL A 96 -20.24 -14.53 -2.91
CA VAL A 96 -21.26 -14.07 -3.86
C VAL A 96 -20.84 -12.71 -4.38
N PHE A 97 -20.67 -12.59 -5.70
CA PHE A 97 -20.35 -11.33 -6.35
C PHE A 97 -21.46 -10.92 -7.31
N ASP A 98 -21.96 -9.70 -7.12
CA ASP A 98 -23.02 -9.09 -7.93
C ASP A 98 -22.44 -7.87 -8.66
N LEU A 99 -22.30 -7.96 -9.98
CA LEU A 99 -21.84 -6.83 -10.79
C LEU A 99 -23.05 -6.02 -11.24
N GLN A 100 -23.22 -4.85 -10.66
CA GLN A 100 -24.26 -3.90 -11.03
C GLN A 100 -23.69 -2.84 -11.97
N GLU A 101 -24.45 -2.55 -13.02
CA GLU A 101 -24.12 -1.51 -13.99
C GLU A 101 -25.10 -0.35 -13.81
N THR A 102 -24.58 0.89 -13.84
CA THR A 102 -25.40 2.11 -13.82
C THR A 102 -24.96 3.05 -14.94
N THR A 103 -25.77 4.09 -15.20
CA THR A 103 -25.43 5.09 -16.21
C THR A 103 -24.19 5.88 -15.79
N HIS A 104 -23.39 6.30 -16.78
CA HIS A 104 -22.22 7.16 -16.56
C HIS A 104 -22.66 8.60 -16.27
N SER A 105 -23.34 8.79 -15.14
CA SER A 105 -23.86 10.05 -14.62
C SER A 105 -23.51 10.16 -13.15
N PHE A 106 -23.00 11.32 -12.72
CA PHE A 106 -22.60 11.53 -11.33
C PHE A 106 -23.76 11.23 -10.37
N ASP A 107 -24.96 11.78 -10.63
CA ASP A 107 -26.14 11.58 -9.79
C ASP A 107 -26.58 10.10 -9.75
N ALA A 108 -26.53 9.40 -10.89
CA ALA A 108 -26.89 7.99 -10.95
C ALA A 108 -25.92 7.10 -10.14
N VAL A 109 -24.63 7.44 -10.14
CA VAL A 109 -23.63 6.75 -9.32
C VAL A 109 -23.82 7.07 -7.84
N VAL A 110 -24.11 8.33 -7.50
CA VAL A 110 -24.43 8.75 -6.12
C VAL A 110 -25.63 7.97 -5.59
N ASP A 111 -26.71 7.88 -6.36
CA ASP A 111 -27.93 7.18 -5.95
C ASP A 111 -27.69 5.67 -5.81
N ALA A 112 -26.91 5.07 -6.71
CA ALA A 112 -26.51 3.66 -6.61
C ALA A 112 -25.68 3.39 -5.33
N ILE A 113 -24.66 4.21 -5.05
CA ILE A 113 -23.84 4.09 -3.83
C ILE A 113 -24.72 4.23 -2.58
N ARG A 114 -25.62 5.22 -2.54
CA ARG A 114 -26.53 5.43 -1.40
C ARG A 114 -27.49 4.26 -1.20
N SER A 115 -28.02 3.69 -2.28
CA SER A 115 -28.86 2.49 -2.21
C SER A 115 -28.08 1.32 -1.60
N LEU A 116 -26.87 1.05 -2.10
CA LEU A 116 -26.02 -0.05 -1.64
C LEU A 116 -25.52 0.12 -0.21
N ASN A 117 -25.24 1.35 0.22
CA ASN A 117 -24.91 1.66 1.61
C ASN A 117 -26.01 1.19 2.59
N ASN A 118 -27.27 1.33 2.19
CA ASN A 118 -28.45 1.01 3.01
C ASN A 118 -28.95 -0.45 2.85
N ASP A 119 -28.42 -1.21 1.88
CA ASP A 119 -28.75 -2.63 1.71
C ASP A 119 -28.00 -3.48 2.75
N ALA A 120 -28.73 -3.93 3.77
CA ALA A 120 -28.19 -4.77 4.84
C ALA A 120 -27.66 -6.14 4.38
N SER A 121 -28.01 -6.58 3.17
CA SER A 121 -27.49 -7.83 2.59
C SER A 121 -26.15 -7.66 1.87
N VAL A 122 -25.67 -6.42 1.69
CA VAL A 122 -24.35 -6.14 1.09
C VAL A 122 -23.30 -6.10 2.18
N ASP A 123 -22.29 -6.96 2.10
CA ASP A 123 -21.14 -6.97 3.02
C ASP A 123 -19.96 -6.14 2.50
N GLY A 124 -19.97 -5.81 1.20
CA GLY A 124 -18.88 -5.07 0.57
C GLY A 124 -19.26 -4.42 -0.75
N LEU A 125 -18.67 -3.27 -1.04
CA LEU A 125 -18.88 -2.47 -2.24
C LEU A 125 -17.53 -2.02 -2.82
N ILE A 126 -17.28 -2.39 -4.07
CA ILE A 126 -16.21 -1.81 -4.90
C ILE A 126 -16.82 -1.01 -6.04
N VAL A 127 -16.37 0.23 -6.21
CA VAL A 127 -16.72 1.08 -7.36
C VAL A 127 -15.52 1.11 -8.30
N TYR A 128 -15.73 0.84 -9.59
CA TYR A 128 -14.64 0.79 -10.57
C TYR A 128 -14.34 2.20 -11.13
N PHE A 129 -13.20 2.74 -10.72
CA PHE A 129 -12.66 4.05 -11.12
C PHE A 129 -11.58 3.91 -12.21
N PRO A 130 -11.28 4.98 -12.99
CA PRO A 130 -11.81 6.35 -12.91
C PRO A 130 -13.20 6.53 -13.54
N LEU A 131 -13.98 7.53 -13.09
CA LEU A 131 -15.32 7.82 -13.63
C LEU A 131 -15.45 9.24 -14.20
N PHE A 132 -15.25 10.27 -13.38
CA PHE A 132 -15.53 11.67 -13.77
C PHE A 132 -14.32 12.60 -13.59
N GLY A 133 -13.25 12.12 -12.98
CA GLY A 133 -12.02 12.89 -12.74
C GLY A 133 -11.62 12.85 -11.27
N PRO A 134 -10.40 13.31 -10.91
CA PRO A 134 -9.86 13.12 -9.56
C PRO A 134 -10.72 13.71 -8.44
N GLU A 135 -11.33 14.88 -8.66
CA GLU A 135 -12.12 15.56 -7.62
C GLU A 135 -13.51 14.91 -7.45
N GLU A 136 -14.26 14.69 -8.52
CA GLU A 136 -15.54 13.97 -8.43
C GLU A 136 -15.36 12.54 -7.94
N ASP A 137 -14.34 11.81 -8.41
CA ASP A 137 -14.08 10.43 -7.99
C ASP A 137 -13.69 10.35 -6.50
N LYS A 138 -13.06 11.41 -5.97
CA LYS A 138 -12.79 11.54 -4.53
C LYS A 138 -14.08 11.72 -3.74
N VAL A 139 -15.00 12.55 -4.23
CA VAL A 139 -16.34 12.72 -3.62
C VAL A 139 -17.09 11.39 -3.62
N LEU A 140 -17.12 10.67 -4.74
CA LEU A 140 -17.79 9.37 -4.85
C LEU A 140 -17.21 8.34 -3.88
N ARG A 141 -15.88 8.26 -3.73
CA ARG A 141 -15.26 7.39 -2.73
C ARG A 141 -15.69 7.73 -1.31
N ALA A 142 -15.74 9.01 -0.97
CA ALA A 142 -16.16 9.46 0.36
C ALA A 142 -17.64 9.18 0.68
N LEU A 143 -18.46 8.88 -0.34
CA LEU A 143 -19.85 8.46 -0.15
C LEU A 143 -19.98 6.98 0.21
N ILE A 144 -18.98 6.15 -0.04
CA ILE A 144 -19.03 4.73 0.30
C ILE A 144 -19.02 4.61 1.82
N SER A 145 -20.00 3.87 2.36
CA SER A 145 -20.08 3.67 3.80
C SER A 145 -18.87 2.87 4.31
N PRO A 146 -18.22 3.27 5.42
CA PRO A 146 -17.14 2.49 6.03
C PRO A 146 -17.53 1.04 6.30
N ARG A 147 -18.84 0.76 6.46
CA ARG A 147 -19.40 -0.58 6.65
C ARG A 147 -19.12 -1.54 5.51
N ILE A 148 -19.08 -1.04 4.28
CA ILE A 148 -18.97 -1.84 3.07
C ILE A 148 -17.77 -1.44 2.21
N ASP A 149 -16.88 -0.59 2.71
CA ASP A 149 -15.69 -0.15 1.98
C ASP A 149 -14.62 -1.25 1.95
N VAL A 150 -14.74 -2.16 0.98
CA VAL A 150 -13.79 -3.27 0.79
C VAL A 150 -12.43 -2.81 0.29
N GLU A 151 -12.33 -1.59 -0.24
CA GLU A 151 -11.04 -1.01 -0.60
C GLU A 151 -10.29 -0.52 0.64
N GLY A 152 -10.96 -0.35 1.79
CA GLY A 152 -10.34 -0.03 3.09
C GLY A 152 -9.80 1.39 3.17
N LEU A 153 -10.41 2.34 2.46
CA LEU A 153 -9.97 3.74 2.35
C LEU A 153 -10.64 4.66 3.38
N SER A 154 -11.76 4.23 3.96
CA SER A 154 -12.59 5.01 4.89
C SER A 154 -12.08 5.03 6.34
N GLY A 155 -11.14 4.15 6.68
CA GLY A 155 -10.61 4.00 8.03
C GLY A 155 -9.32 3.21 8.03
N LEU A 156 -8.19 3.89 7.80
CA LEU A 156 -6.86 3.28 7.81
C LEU A 156 -6.46 2.90 9.24
N PRO A 157 -6.18 1.61 9.52
CA PRO A 157 -5.59 1.24 10.79
C PRO A 157 -4.19 1.86 10.88
N HIS A 158 -3.88 2.49 12.01
CA HIS A 158 -2.59 3.15 12.25
C HIS A 158 -1.48 2.19 12.70
N GLY A 159 -1.67 0.87 12.53
CA GLY A 159 -0.83 -0.15 13.13
C GLY A 159 -0.24 -1.17 12.14
N PRO A 160 0.74 -1.97 12.62
CA PRO A 160 1.43 -2.98 11.82
C PRO A 160 0.49 -4.02 11.22
N VAL A 161 0.88 -4.60 10.08
CA VAL A 161 0.05 -5.59 9.39
C VAL A 161 0.28 -6.98 10.00
N PRO A 162 -0.78 -7.68 10.43
CA PRO A 162 -0.64 -9.05 10.95
C PRO A 162 -0.26 -10.02 9.82
N SER A 163 0.57 -11.03 10.09
CA SER A 163 1.03 -11.99 9.07
C SER A 163 -0.06 -12.95 8.55
N GLY A 164 -1.18 -13.10 9.27
CA GLY A 164 -2.34 -13.91 8.89
C GLY A 164 -3.54 -13.08 8.42
N LEU A 165 -4.75 -13.65 8.51
CA LEU A 165 -5.98 -12.88 8.30
C LEU A 165 -6.00 -11.69 9.27
N GLN A 166 -6.20 -10.50 8.72
CA GLN A 166 -6.32 -9.28 9.51
C GLN A 166 -7.69 -9.19 10.19
N ASN A 167 -7.79 -8.36 11.23
CA ASN A 167 -9.00 -8.06 11.98
C ASN A 167 -9.52 -6.61 11.76
N ALA A 168 -8.84 -5.85 10.89
CA ALA A 168 -9.24 -4.52 10.44
C ALA A 168 -9.14 -4.44 8.91
N ALA A 169 -9.97 -3.62 8.28
CA ALA A 169 -9.85 -3.35 6.85
C ALA A 169 -8.63 -2.45 6.60
N TYR A 170 -7.80 -2.80 5.62
CA TYR A 170 -6.66 -1.99 5.18
C TYR A 170 -6.80 -1.69 3.68
N PRO A 171 -6.14 -0.65 3.15
CA PRO A 171 -6.14 -0.38 1.72
C PRO A 171 -5.69 -1.61 0.94
N CYS A 172 -6.61 -2.21 0.17
CA CYS A 172 -6.38 -3.56 -0.35
C CYS A 172 -5.14 -3.64 -1.24
N THR A 173 -4.82 -2.57 -1.97
CA THR A 173 -3.63 -2.46 -2.81
C THR A 173 -2.35 -2.32 -1.99
N ALA A 174 -2.34 -1.45 -0.96
CA ALA A 174 -1.19 -1.33 -0.07
C ALA A 174 -0.96 -2.63 0.72
N LEU A 175 -2.03 -3.24 1.20
CA LEU A 175 -1.98 -4.53 1.88
C LEU A 175 -1.43 -5.62 0.95
N ALA A 176 -1.82 -5.65 -0.32
CA ALA A 176 -1.30 -6.60 -1.30
C ALA A 176 0.22 -6.47 -1.49
N VAL A 177 0.75 -5.25 -1.53
CA VAL A 177 2.21 -5.01 -1.55
C VAL A 177 2.85 -5.53 -0.28
N VAL A 178 2.29 -5.22 0.89
CA VAL A 178 2.81 -5.72 2.17
C VAL A 178 2.80 -7.25 2.20
N ARG A 179 1.76 -7.92 1.69
CA ARG A 179 1.72 -9.39 1.56
C ARG A 179 2.82 -9.93 0.65
N ALA A 180 3.10 -9.26 -0.47
CA ALA A 180 4.19 -9.64 -1.35
C ALA A 180 5.56 -9.52 -0.66
N LEU A 181 5.76 -8.45 0.12
CA LEU A 181 7.01 -8.24 0.87
C LEU A 181 7.15 -9.15 2.09
N GLN A 182 6.04 -9.56 2.72
CA GLN A 182 5.99 -10.57 3.78
C GLN A 182 6.26 -11.98 3.28
N HIS A 183 6.12 -12.23 1.97
CA HIS A 183 6.36 -13.55 1.41
C HIS A 183 7.83 -13.98 1.62
N PRO A 184 8.12 -15.23 2.04
CA PRO A 184 9.50 -15.66 2.34
C PRO A 184 10.51 -15.43 1.22
N THR A 185 10.07 -15.50 -0.05
CA THR A 185 10.91 -15.17 -1.22
C THR A 185 11.45 -13.75 -1.20
N ALA A 186 10.69 -12.78 -0.69
CA ALA A 186 11.15 -11.41 -0.57
C ALA A 186 12.23 -11.28 0.51
N ALA A 187 12.20 -12.09 1.58
CA ALA A 187 13.22 -12.10 2.65
C ALA A 187 13.51 -10.70 3.23
N LEU A 188 12.47 -9.91 3.49
CA LEU A 188 12.53 -8.57 4.10
C LEU A 188 11.82 -8.50 5.46
N TYR A 189 11.12 -9.56 5.83
CA TYR A 189 10.37 -9.67 7.08
C TYR A 189 10.95 -10.79 7.94
N ASP A 190 11.14 -10.48 9.22
CA ASP A 190 11.37 -11.48 10.27
C ASP A 190 10.10 -11.64 11.11
N ALA A 191 9.41 -12.77 10.94
CA ALA A 191 8.19 -13.09 11.66
C ALA A 191 8.42 -13.34 13.17
N ALA A 192 9.67 -13.60 13.60
CA ALA A 192 10.00 -13.76 15.01
C ALA A 192 10.08 -12.42 15.76
N ARG A 193 10.23 -11.29 15.05
CA ARG A 193 10.25 -9.96 15.66
C ARG A 193 8.84 -9.51 16.08
N PRO A 194 8.73 -8.68 17.14
CA PRO A 194 7.46 -8.08 17.54
C PRO A 194 6.78 -7.32 16.38
N ALA A 195 5.45 -7.29 16.40
CA ALA A 195 4.67 -6.47 15.48
C ALA A 195 5.17 -5.01 15.52
N GLY A 196 5.27 -4.38 14.36
CA GLY A 196 5.84 -3.04 14.21
C GLY A 196 7.36 -2.97 14.10
N THR A 197 8.04 -4.12 14.18
CA THR A 197 9.49 -4.20 13.97
C THR A 197 9.85 -5.32 13.02
N ARG A 198 8.91 -5.87 12.25
CA ARG A 198 9.17 -7.08 11.45
C ARG A 198 9.93 -6.79 10.18
N PHE A 199 9.74 -5.62 9.60
CA PHE A 199 10.48 -5.20 8.42
C PHE A 199 11.92 -4.89 8.79
N ASP A 200 12.88 -5.38 8.01
CA ASP A 200 14.28 -5.01 8.11
C ASP A 200 14.76 -4.38 6.80
N GLY A 201 15.18 -3.12 6.87
CA GLY A 201 15.74 -2.37 5.74
C GLY A 201 14.90 -1.19 5.27
N THR A 202 15.20 -0.76 4.04
CA THR A 202 14.68 0.48 3.44
C THR A 202 13.79 0.19 2.23
N VAL A 203 12.68 0.91 2.11
CA VAL A 203 11.76 0.81 0.96
C VAL A 203 11.59 2.17 0.30
N THR A 204 11.73 2.25 -1.02
CA THR A 204 11.25 3.42 -1.78
C THR A 204 9.89 3.11 -2.40
N VAL A 205 8.90 3.95 -2.12
CA VAL A 205 7.57 3.94 -2.73
C VAL A 205 7.47 5.09 -3.72
N VAL A 206 7.46 4.77 -5.01
CA VAL A 206 7.32 5.73 -6.12
C VAL A 206 5.85 5.87 -6.47
N ASN A 207 5.14 6.60 -5.60
CA ASN A 207 3.76 7.07 -5.70
C ASN A 207 3.42 7.68 -4.31
N ARG A 208 2.71 8.81 -4.26
CA ARG A 208 2.16 9.39 -3.00
C ARG A 208 0.68 9.74 -3.11
N SER A 209 -0.07 8.97 -3.88
CA SER A 209 -1.52 9.12 -3.97
C SER A 209 -2.18 8.72 -2.64
N PRO A 210 -3.34 9.30 -2.30
CA PRO A 210 -4.12 8.90 -1.12
C PRO A 210 -4.64 7.45 -1.17
N THR A 211 -4.76 6.87 -2.37
CA THR A 211 -5.34 5.53 -2.58
C THR A 211 -4.31 4.41 -2.51
N VAL A 212 -3.03 4.69 -2.77
CA VAL A 212 -1.98 3.65 -2.85
C VAL A 212 -0.73 4.09 -2.10
N GLY A 213 -0.07 5.16 -2.54
CA GLY A 213 1.26 5.53 -2.07
C GLY A 213 1.32 5.92 -0.60
N GLN A 214 0.48 6.86 -0.16
CA GLN A 214 0.44 7.32 1.23
C GLN A 214 0.09 6.20 2.22
N PRO A 215 -0.98 5.41 2.02
CA PRO A 215 -1.28 4.33 2.95
C PRO A 215 -0.19 3.26 2.95
N LEU A 216 0.38 2.91 1.79
CA LEU A 216 1.48 1.95 1.73
C LEU A 216 2.70 2.42 2.52
N ALA A 217 3.12 3.67 2.33
CA ALA A 217 4.28 4.20 3.04
C ALA A 217 4.08 4.18 4.55
N ARG A 218 2.89 4.56 5.03
CA ARG A 218 2.53 4.50 6.45
C ARG A 218 2.48 3.08 6.99
N MET A 219 1.90 2.13 6.25
CA MET A 219 1.83 0.72 6.67
C MET A 219 3.23 0.09 6.78
N LEU A 220 4.12 0.37 5.82
CA LEU A 220 5.49 -0.13 5.86
C LEU A 220 6.30 0.49 7.00
N ALA A 221 6.17 1.80 7.21
CA ALA A 221 6.81 2.48 8.35
C ALA A 221 6.28 1.92 9.68
N ALA A 222 4.96 1.71 9.79
CA ALA A 222 4.33 1.10 10.96
C ALA A 222 4.78 -0.34 11.22
N ASP A 223 5.28 -1.06 10.20
CA ASP A 223 5.89 -2.40 10.32
C ASP A 223 7.41 -2.37 10.61
N GLY A 224 8.00 -1.17 10.74
CA GLY A 224 9.39 -0.94 11.12
C GLY A 224 10.32 -0.57 9.97
N ALA A 225 9.80 -0.41 8.75
CA ALA A 225 10.61 -0.05 7.60
C ALA A 225 11.08 1.41 7.66
N ARG A 226 12.28 1.68 7.12
CA ARG A 226 12.65 3.02 6.69
C ARG A 226 12.04 3.27 5.31
N VAL A 227 11.12 4.22 5.17
CA VAL A 227 10.39 4.39 3.91
C VAL A 227 10.71 5.74 3.28
N PHE A 228 11.10 5.74 2.00
CA PHE A 228 11.12 6.92 1.16
C PHE A 228 9.83 6.96 0.33
N SER A 229 8.97 7.95 0.56
CA SER A 229 7.76 8.19 -0.23
C SER A 229 8.05 9.29 -1.25
N VAL A 230 7.95 8.96 -2.54
CA VAL A 230 8.31 9.86 -3.65
C VAL A 230 7.08 10.19 -4.49
N ASP A 231 6.93 11.47 -4.86
CA ASP A 231 6.05 11.91 -5.95
C ASP A 231 6.73 12.95 -6.84
N ILE A 232 5.94 13.58 -7.72
CA ILE A 232 6.39 14.60 -8.67
C ILE A 232 6.95 15.88 -8.01
N ASN A 233 6.64 16.13 -6.75
CA ASN A 233 7.03 17.33 -6.01
C ASN A 233 8.21 17.08 -5.06
N GLY A 234 8.67 15.83 -4.91
CA GLY A 234 9.84 15.48 -4.11
C GLY A 234 9.63 14.25 -3.22
N ALA A 235 10.55 14.08 -2.27
CA ALA A 235 10.62 12.90 -1.42
C ALA A 235 10.41 13.23 0.06
N GLU A 236 9.82 12.28 0.77
CA GLU A 236 9.64 12.30 2.22
C GLU A 236 10.16 10.97 2.79
N HIS A 237 10.69 11.03 4.01
CA HIS A 237 11.11 9.88 4.78
C HIS A 237 10.11 9.61 5.89
N LEU A 238 9.62 8.38 5.97
CA LEU A 238 8.73 7.90 7.01
C LEU A 238 9.42 6.78 7.80
N SER A 239 9.34 6.86 9.12
CA SER A 239 9.81 5.81 10.01
C SER A 239 9.04 5.79 11.33
N MET A 240 9.17 4.69 12.06
CA MET A 240 8.54 4.52 13.36
C MET A 240 9.40 5.15 14.47
N GLU A 241 8.88 6.16 15.16
CA GLU A 241 9.56 6.81 16.28
C GLU A 241 8.61 6.94 17.48
N ASN A 242 9.03 6.46 18.66
CA ASN A 242 8.25 6.55 19.90
C ASN A 242 6.79 6.06 19.81
N GLY A 243 6.50 5.10 18.94
CA GLY A 243 5.15 4.56 18.77
C GLY A 243 4.26 5.34 17.80
N GLU A 244 4.79 6.36 17.11
CA GLU A 244 4.13 7.03 15.98
C GLU A 244 4.94 6.98 14.68
N VAL A 245 4.25 7.01 13.54
CA VAL A 245 4.92 7.18 12.24
C VAL A 245 5.22 8.65 12.04
N VAL A 246 6.51 8.98 11.96
CA VAL A 246 7.01 10.34 11.76
C VAL A 246 7.40 10.54 10.31
N THR A 247 7.07 11.71 9.76
CA THR A 247 7.43 12.11 8.39
C THR A 247 8.43 13.26 8.43
N THR A 248 9.54 13.13 7.71
CA THR A 248 10.57 14.17 7.55
C THR A 248 10.84 14.43 6.06
N PRO A 249 10.97 15.70 5.62
CA PRO A 249 11.39 16.00 4.24
C PRO A 249 12.77 15.42 3.91
N VAL A 250 12.99 15.09 2.64
CA VAL A 250 14.27 14.60 2.12
C VAL A 250 14.67 15.40 0.88
N GLU A 251 15.92 15.83 0.80
CA GLU A 251 16.45 16.64 -0.32
C GLU A 251 17.16 15.81 -1.40
N ASP A 252 17.09 14.48 -1.31
CA ASP A 252 17.75 13.56 -2.24
C ASP A 252 16.99 13.43 -3.57
N VAL A 253 17.75 13.14 -4.64
CA VAL A 253 17.17 12.79 -5.94
C VAL A 253 16.75 11.32 -5.98
N LEU A 254 15.73 11.00 -6.78
CA LEU A 254 15.13 9.66 -6.86
C LEU A 254 16.18 8.55 -7.01
N ASP A 255 17.17 8.71 -7.88
CA ASP A 255 18.18 7.69 -8.15
C ASP A 255 19.02 7.33 -6.91
N GLU A 256 19.32 8.32 -6.07
CA GLU A 256 20.04 8.08 -4.81
C GLU A 256 19.17 7.26 -3.85
N LEU A 257 17.88 7.61 -3.71
CA LEU A 257 16.92 6.86 -2.89
C LEU A 257 16.77 5.40 -3.36
N LEU A 258 16.71 5.19 -4.68
CA LEU A 258 16.66 3.87 -5.30
C LEU A 258 17.93 3.05 -4.97
N GLY A 259 19.10 3.69 -4.97
CA GLY A 259 20.39 3.05 -4.69
C GLY A 259 20.57 2.56 -3.25
N GLN A 260 19.82 3.11 -2.29
CA GLN A 260 19.84 2.72 -0.87
C GLN A 260 18.75 1.70 -0.49
N SER A 261 17.76 1.50 -1.35
CA SER A 261 16.53 0.77 -0.99
C SER A 261 16.64 -0.74 -1.18
N ASP A 262 16.32 -1.49 -0.13
CA ASP A 262 16.24 -2.96 -0.15
C ASP A 262 15.01 -3.45 -0.91
N ALA A 263 13.95 -2.62 -0.97
CA ALA A 263 12.81 -2.81 -1.84
C ALA A 263 12.40 -1.52 -2.55
N VAL A 264 11.91 -1.64 -3.79
CA VAL A 264 11.34 -0.52 -4.55
C VAL A 264 9.94 -0.92 -5.02
N VAL A 265 8.96 -0.11 -4.66
CA VAL A 265 7.56 -0.27 -5.07
C VAL A 265 7.21 0.86 -6.02
N SER A 266 6.74 0.54 -7.22
CA SER A 266 6.33 1.54 -8.21
C SER A 266 4.86 1.37 -8.58
N ALA A 267 4.12 2.47 -8.52
CA ALA A 267 2.69 2.54 -8.82
C ALA A 267 2.35 3.79 -9.64
N VAL A 268 3.20 4.16 -10.60
CA VAL A 268 3.01 5.35 -11.42
C VAL A 268 2.22 4.97 -12.68
N PRO A 269 1.07 5.61 -12.95
CA PRO A 269 0.27 5.30 -14.13
C PRO A 269 0.94 5.73 -15.44
N GLY A 270 0.42 5.24 -16.56
CA GLY A 270 0.86 5.64 -17.89
C GLY A 270 2.21 5.04 -18.30
N SER A 271 3.01 5.81 -19.03
CA SER A 271 4.26 5.37 -19.65
C SER A 271 5.51 5.54 -18.78
N PHE A 272 5.35 5.91 -17.50
CA PHE A 272 6.49 6.10 -16.59
C PHE A 272 7.34 4.84 -16.46
N ARG A 273 8.66 5.01 -16.42
CA ARG A 273 9.65 3.95 -16.23
C ARG A 273 10.72 4.41 -15.25
N LEU A 274 11.14 3.51 -14.37
CA LEU A 274 12.30 3.71 -13.51
C LEU A 274 13.59 3.36 -14.24
N ASP A 275 14.67 4.07 -13.92
CA ASP A 275 16.01 3.66 -14.31
C ASP A 275 16.45 2.47 -13.45
N THR A 276 16.49 1.30 -14.06
CA THR A 276 16.95 0.07 -13.41
C THR A 276 18.38 0.17 -12.89
N ALA A 277 19.26 0.94 -13.54
CA ALA A 277 20.66 1.06 -13.13
C ALA A 277 20.81 1.75 -11.76
N ALA A 278 19.87 2.63 -11.42
CA ALA A 278 19.81 3.33 -10.13
C ALA A 278 19.39 2.42 -8.97
N LEU A 279 18.74 1.29 -9.23
CA LEU A 279 18.30 0.38 -8.16
C LEU A 279 19.50 -0.20 -7.39
N LYS A 280 19.35 -0.42 -6.09
CA LYS A 280 20.31 -1.20 -5.30
C LYS A 280 20.47 -2.62 -5.86
N PRO A 281 21.71 -3.15 -6.04
CA PRO A 281 21.89 -4.55 -6.42
C PRO A 281 21.22 -5.53 -5.46
N ASN A 282 20.60 -6.57 -6.00
CA ASN A 282 19.82 -7.57 -5.28
C ASN A 282 18.58 -7.02 -4.55
N CYS A 283 18.02 -5.86 -4.90
CA CYS A 283 16.78 -5.36 -4.29
C CYS A 283 15.56 -6.24 -4.62
N VAL A 284 14.43 -5.99 -3.94
CA VAL A 284 13.11 -6.51 -4.32
C VAL A 284 12.36 -5.42 -5.08
N ALA A 285 11.87 -5.71 -6.27
CA ALA A 285 11.03 -4.80 -7.05
C ALA A 285 9.56 -5.27 -7.01
N VAL A 286 8.63 -4.34 -6.80
CA VAL A 286 7.18 -4.59 -6.82
C VAL A 286 6.53 -3.60 -7.79
N ASP A 287 5.87 -4.14 -8.82
CA ASP A 287 5.27 -3.34 -9.88
C ASP A 287 3.74 -3.41 -9.83
N LEU A 288 3.12 -2.26 -9.59
CA LEU A 288 1.67 -2.10 -9.57
C LEU A 288 1.14 -1.53 -10.89
N SER A 289 2.01 -1.02 -11.77
CA SER A 289 1.58 -0.40 -13.02
C SER A 289 1.13 -1.45 -14.03
N GLU A 290 0.00 -1.18 -14.68
CA GLU A 290 -0.51 -2.02 -15.76
C GLU A 290 0.46 -2.07 -16.95
N HIS A 291 1.08 -0.94 -17.28
CA HIS A 291 2.05 -0.83 -18.36
C HIS A 291 3.48 -1.22 -17.93
N GLY A 292 3.68 -1.56 -16.65
CA GLY A 292 4.96 -1.87 -16.04
C GLY A 292 5.84 -0.64 -15.84
N ASN A 293 6.23 -0.32 -14.62
CA ASN A 293 7.21 0.75 -14.37
C ASN A 293 8.66 0.26 -14.41
N PHE A 294 8.89 -1.05 -14.39
CA PHE A 294 10.21 -1.64 -14.56
C PHE A 294 10.38 -2.24 -15.96
N GLY A 295 11.55 -2.00 -16.58
CA GLY A 295 11.94 -2.69 -17.81
C GLY A 295 12.28 -4.16 -17.56
N GLU A 296 12.49 -4.94 -18.64
CA GLU A 296 12.91 -6.34 -18.51
C GLU A 296 14.29 -6.49 -17.84
N ASP A 297 15.13 -5.48 -18.01
CA ASP A 297 16.46 -5.33 -17.44
C ASP A 297 16.45 -5.30 -15.90
N VAL A 298 15.30 -5.06 -15.25
CA VAL A 298 15.15 -5.17 -13.78
C VAL A 298 15.63 -6.52 -13.26
N ARG A 299 15.53 -7.56 -14.09
CA ARG A 299 15.98 -8.93 -13.76
C ARG A 299 17.50 -9.07 -13.61
N GLU A 300 18.26 -8.13 -14.17
CA GLU A 300 19.72 -8.10 -14.04
C GLU A 300 20.15 -7.43 -12.72
N ARG A 301 19.23 -6.74 -12.04
CA ARG A 301 19.52 -5.92 -10.88
C ARG A 301 18.82 -6.38 -9.61
N ALA A 302 17.53 -6.72 -9.69
CA ALA A 302 16.71 -7.16 -8.57
C ALA A 302 16.85 -8.67 -8.34
N ARG A 303 16.84 -9.11 -7.08
CA ARG A 303 16.78 -10.56 -6.75
C ARG A 303 15.37 -11.13 -6.91
N VAL A 304 14.36 -10.29 -6.73
CA VAL A 304 12.94 -10.64 -6.85
C VAL A 304 12.21 -9.51 -7.58
N ILE A 305 11.34 -9.89 -8.51
CA ILE A 305 10.33 -9.01 -9.11
C ILE A 305 8.95 -9.57 -8.82
N ALA A 306 8.06 -8.76 -8.25
CA ALA A 306 6.64 -9.07 -8.08
C ALA A 306 5.82 -8.23 -9.07
N PRO A 307 5.64 -8.72 -10.31
CA PRO A 307 4.86 -8.00 -11.31
C PRO A 307 3.37 -8.22 -11.08
N ARG A 308 2.54 -7.21 -11.38
CA ARG A 308 1.09 -7.36 -11.55
C ARG A 308 0.41 -7.99 -10.33
N ILE A 309 0.42 -7.27 -9.20
CA ILE A 309 -0.16 -7.73 -7.92
C ILE A 309 -1.69 -7.72 -7.85
N GLY A 310 -2.41 -7.40 -8.93
CA GLY A 310 -3.87 -7.26 -8.94
C GLY A 310 -4.62 -8.49 -8.40
N GLY A 311 -4.12 -9.71 -8.69
CA GLY A 311 -4.69 -10.94 -8.12
C GLY A 311 -4.57 -11.02 -6.59
N VAL A 312 -3.54 -10.41 -5.99
CA VAL A 312 -3.39 -10.29 -4.53
C VAL A 312 -4.33 -9.22 -3.99
N THR A 313 -4.44 -8.08 -4.68
CA THR A 313 -5.38 -7.00 -4.34
C THR A 313 -6.81 -7.51 -4.24
N ILE A 314 -7.27 -8.33 -5.21
CA ILE A 314 -8.62 -8.92 -5.20
C ILE A 314 -8.83 -9.87 -4.01
N LEU A 315 -7.81 -10.60 -3.56
CA LEU A 315 -7.93 -11.41 -2.34
C LEU A 315 -7.99 -10.51 -1.09
N MET A 316 -7.20 -9.44 -1.04
CA MET A 316 -7.21 -8.52 0.10
C MET A 316 -8.55 -7.80 0.23
N LEU A 317 -9.16 -7.43 -0.90
CA LEU A 317 -10.51 -6.89 -0.98
C LEU A 317 -11.55 -7.86 -0.38
N GLN A 318 -11.48 -9.13 -0.76
CA GLN A 318 -12.37 -10.16 -0.21
C GLN A 318 -12.18 -10.35 1.31
N ILE A 319 -10.93 -10.32 1.79
CA ILE A 319 -10.66 -10.42 3.23
C ILE A 319 -11.19 -9.17 3.96
N ASN A 320 -11.08 -7.98 3.38
CA ASN A 320 -11.67 -6.78 3.97
C ASN A 320 -13.19 -6.92 4.11
N ALA A 321 -13.90 -7.45 3.10
CA ALA A 321 -15.34 -7.69 3.20
C ALA A 321 -15.70 -8.62 4.38
N LEU A 322 -14.93 -9.70 4.57
CA LEU A 322 -15.11 -10.61 5.69
C LEU A 322 -14.89 -9.92 7.04
N VAL A 323 -13.84 -9.11 7.15
CA VAL A 323 -13.53 -8.33 8.35
C VAL A 323 -14.64 -7.35 8.68
N LEU A 324 -15.11 -6.59 7.69
CA LEU A 324 -16.20 -5.63 7.86
C LEU A 324 -17.47 -6.35 8.35
N ARG A 325 -17.83 -7.48 7.73
CA ARG A 325 -18.95 -8.30 8.19
C ARG A 325 -18.84 -8.72 9.66
N TRP A 326 -17.67 -9.14 10.11
CA TRP A 326 -17.44 -9.48 11.52
C TRP A 326 -17.57 -8.28 12.46
N GLN A 327 -17.03 -7.12 12.07
CA GLN A 327 -17.13 -5.89 12.85
C GLN A 327 -18.60 -5.47 13.03
N HIS A 328 -19.39 -5.53 11.96
CA HIS A 328 -20.82 -5.22 12.01
C HIS A 328 -21.62 -6.21 12.85
N SER A 329 -21.36 -7.51 12.69
CA SER A 329 -22.03 -8.55 13.48
C SER A 329 -21.76 -8.43 14.98
N THR A 330 -20.58 -7.93 15.36
CA THR A 330 -20.19 -7.71 16.76
C THR A 330 -20.82 -6.43 17.31
N ALA A 331 -20.85 -5.34 16.53
CA ALA A 331 -21.46 -4.08 16.93
C ALA A 331 -22.97 -4.18 17.16
N SER A 332 -23.69 -5.02 16.39
CA SER A 332 -25.13 -5.23 16.56
C SER A 332 -25.51 -6.10 17.78
N LYS A 333 -24.54 -6.71 18.48
CA LYS A 333 -24.76 -7.54 19.68
C LYS A 333 -24.53 -6.78 21.00
N LEU A 334 -24.07 -5.53 20.94
CA LEU A 334 -23.88 -4.63 22.08
C LEU A 334 -25.02 -3.62 22.15
#